data_AF-A8WII3-F1
#
_entry.id   AF-A8WII3-F1
#
_cell.length_a   1.000
_cell.length_b   1.000
_cell.length_c   1.000
_cell.angle_alpha   90.00
_cell.angle_beta   90.00
_cell.angle_gamma   90.00
#
_symmetry.space_group_name_H-M   'P 1'
#
loop_
_entity.id
_entity.type
_entity.pdbx_description
1 polymer ?
#
loop_
_entity_poly.entity_id
_entity_poly.type
_entity_poly.pdbx_seq_one_letter_code
_entity_poly.pdbx_strand_id
1 'polypeptide(L)' 'MSISKSKNLERKLNNIAQEATNELNNVCGSSLWESLGFVFFDQLEDPEKIAKANFYYGQLQIINEIKFFV' A
#
# COMPACT_ATOMS: atom_id res chain seq x y z
N MET A 1 -7.59 13.79 23.03
CA MET A 1 -6.21 13.76 22.47
C MET A 1 -6.20 14.70 21.27
N SER A 2 -5.28 15.66 21.23
CA SER A 2 -5.30 16.87 20.37
C SER A 2 -5.54 16.58 18.87
N ILE A 3 -6.59 17.17 18.30
CA ILE A 3 -7.01 17.07 16.88
C ILE A 3 -5.82 17.25 15.90
N SER A 4 -4.83 18.07 16.28
CA SER A 4 -3.62 18.32 15.49
C SER A 4 -2.72 17.08 15.36
N LYS A 5 -2.72 16.18 16.35
CA LYS A 5 -1.96 14.92 16.29
C LYS A 5 -2.60 13.94 15.30
N SER A 6 -3.94 13.89 15.24
CA SER A 6 -4.69 13.08 14.27
C SER A 6 -4.38 13.52 12.83
N LYS A 7 -4.52 14.82 12.53
CA LYS A 7 -4.25 15.35 11.18
C LYS A 7 -2.81 15.13 10.71
N ASN A 8 -1.84 15.25 11.62
CA ASN A 8 -0.44 14.99 11.27
C ASN A 8 -0.18 13.50 11.03
N LEU A 9 -0.85 12.62 11.77
CA LEU A 9 -0.78 11.17 11.57
C LEU A 9 -1.41 10.78 10.22
N GLU A 10 -2.62 11.27 9.92
CA GLU A 10 -3.30 11.05 8.64
C GLU A 10 -2.42 11.48 7.46
N ARG A 11 -1.78 12.66 7.55
CA ARG A 11 -0.86 13.13 6.50
C ARG A 11 0.32 12.17 6.30
N LYS A 12 0.93 11.69 7.39
CA LYS A 12 2.03 10.72 7.31
C LYS A 12 1.57 9.41 6.68
N LEU A 13 0.40 8.90 7.08
CA LEU A 13 -0.19 7.70 6.52
C LEU A 13 -0.51 7.85 5.03
N ASN A 14 -1.01 9.01 4.60
CA ASN A 14 -1.24 9.31 3.19
C ASN A 14 0.04 9.33 2.37
N ASN A 15 1.12 9.92 2.89
CA ASN A 15 2.42 9.92 2.22
C ASN A 15 2.96 8.50 2.01
N ILE A 16 2.89 7.66 3.06
CA ILE A 16 3.36 6.27 2.98
C ILE A 16 2.49 5.48 2.01
N ALA A 17 1.16 5.68 2.03
CA ALA A 17 0.25 5.01 1.10
C ALA A 17 0.56 5.39 -0.36
N GLN A 18 0.86 6.66 -0.62
CA GLN A 18 1.22 7.12 -1.96
C GLN A 18 2.54 6.51 -2.43
N GLU A 19 3.54 6.41 -1.54
CA GLU A 19 4.82 5.77 -1.84
C GLU A 19 4.67 4.27 -2.14
N ALA A 20 3.92 3.55 -1.29
CA ALA A 20 3.62 2.14 -1.51
C ALA A 20 2.85 1.89 -2.82
N THR A 21 1.91 2.78 -3.17
CA THR A 21 1.15 2.73 -4.43
C THR A 21 2.07 2.94 -5.65
N ASN A 22 3.00 3.89 -5.57
CA ASN A 22 3.96 4.13 -6.64
C ASN A 22 4.91 2.95 -6.84
N GLU A 23 5.42 2.38 -5.75
CA GLU A 23 6.27 1.19 -5.82
C GLU A 23 5.51 -0.02 -6.35
N LEU A 24 4.25 -0.22 -5.96
CA LEU A 24 3.41 -1.27 -6.53
C LEU A 24 3.19 -1.06 -8.03
N ASN A 25 2.89 0.15 -8.48
CA ASN A 25 2.77 0.47 -9.90
C ASN A 25 4.08 0.22 -10.67
N ASN A 26 5.24 0.47 -10.06
CA ASN A 26 6.55 0.20 -10.66
C ASN A 26 6.84 -1.30 -10.75
N VAL A 27 6.58 -2.05 -9.69
CA VAL A 27 6.79 -3.51 -9.63
C VAL A 27 5.82 -4.25 -10.57
N CYS A 28 4.56 -3.82 -10.60
CA CYS A 28 3.48 -4.44 -11.37
C CYS A 28 3.39 -3.93 -12.81
N GLY A 29 4.03 -2.81 -13.14
CA GLY A 29 3.95 -2.14 -14.46
C GLY A 29 2.56 -1.64 -14.84
N SER A 30 1.58 -1.73 -13.93
CA SER A 30 0.19 -1.31 -14.13
C SER A 30 -0.48 -1.07 -12.78
N SER A 31 -1.63 -0.40 -12.78
CA SER A 31 -2.50 -0.22 -11.60
C SER A 31 -3.55 -1.33 -11.46
N LEU A 32 -3.46 -2.42 -12.23
CA LEU A 32 -4.44 -3.54 -12.18
C LEU A 32 -4.48 -4.24 -10.82
N TRP A 33 -3.36 -4.21 -10.08
CA TRP A 33 -3.28 -4.76 -8.73
C TRP A 33 -4.24 -4.07 -7.75
N GLU A 34 -4.67 -2.83 -8.00
CA GLU A 34 -5.63 -2.14 -7.14
C GLU A 34 -6.99 -2.84 -7.11
N SER A 35 -7.40 -3.42 -8.25
CA SER A 35 -8.67 -4.15 -8.37
C SER A 35 -8.53 -5.65 -8.11
N LEU A 36 -7.37 -6.23 -8.40
CA LEU A 36 -7.14 -7.69 -8.36
C LEU A 36 -6.46 -8.15 -7.07
N GLY A 37 -5.75 -7.25 -6.38
CA GLY A 37 -5.02 -7.55 -5.15
C GLY A 37 -4.01 -8.69 -5.30
N PHE A 38 -4.00 -9.60 -4.34
CA PHE A 38 -3.07 -10.75 -4.28
C PHE A 38 -3.09 -11.63 -5.54
N VAL A 39 -4.23 -11.74 -6.23
CA VAL A 39 -4.35 -12.56 -7.45
C VAL A 39 -3.46 -12.03 -8.57
N PHE A 40 -3.24 -10.71 -8.63
CA PHE A 40 -2.32 -10.12 -9.60
C PHE A 40 -0.87 -10.47 -9.29
N PHE A 41 -0.50 -10.50 -8.00
CA PHE A 41 0.88 -10.77 -7.60
C PHE A 41 1.29 -12.23 -7.85
N ASP A 42 0.35 -13.17 -7.75
CA ASP A 42 0.60 -14.59 -8.06
C ASP A 42 0.95 -14.82 -9.54
N GLN A 43 0.53 -13.91 -10.42
CA GLN A 43 0.84 -13.94 -11.86
C GLN A 43 2.22 -13.36 -12.20
N LEU A 44 2.91 -12.75 -11.25
CA LEU A 44 4.27 -12.24 -11.47
C LEU A 44 5.26 -13.41 -11.54
N GLU A 45 6.08 -13.45 -12.57
CA GLU A 45 7.08 -14.51 -12.75
C GLU A 45 8.31 -14.36 -11.83
N ASP A 46 8.57 -13.13 -11.38
CA ASP A 46 9.77 -12.79 -10.61
C ASP A 46 9.47 -12.83 -9.09
N PRO A 47 10.09 -13.75 -8.33
CA PRO A 47 9.85 -13.90 -6.90
C PRO A 47 10.26 -12.67 -6.09
N GLU A 48 11.25 -11.88 -6.55
CA GLU A 48 11.62 -10.63 -5.88
C GLU A 48 10.52 -9.57 -6.06
N LYS A 49 9.87 -9.54 -7.23
CA LYS A 49 8.72 -8.65 -7.48
C LYS A 49 7.51 -9.08 -6.65
N ILE A 50 7.25 -10.38 -6.56
CA ILE A 50 6.17 -10.93 -5.71
C ILE A 50 6.39 -10.51 -4.24
N ALA A 51 7.61 -10.69 -3.73
CA ALA A 51 7.94 -10.32 -2.35
C ALA A 51 7.77 -8.81 -2.10
N LYS A 52 8.26 -7.96 -3.00
CA LYS A 52 8.08 -6.50 -2.90
C LYS A 52 6.61 -6.09 -2.99
N ALA A 53 5.85 -6.66 -3.93
CA ALA A 53 4.44 -6.35 -4.09
C ALA A 53 3.65 -6.73 -2.83
N ASN A 54 3.86 -7.94 -2.30
CA ASN A 54 3.24 -8.37 -1.05
C ASN A 54 3.60 -7.47 0.14
N PHE A 55 4.86 -7.01 0.21
CA PHE A 55 5.30 -6.10 1.27
C PHE A 55 4.56 -4.75 1.22
N TYR A 56 4.53 -4.08 0.07
CA TYR A 56 3.87 -2.78 -0.08
C TYR A 56 2.35 -2.89 0.00
N TYR A 57 1.76 -3.97 -0.53
CA TYR A 57 0.34 -4.22 -0.41
C TYR A 57 -0.08 -4.45 1.05
N GLY A 58 0.72 -5.19 1.81
CA GLY A 58 0.51 -5.36 3.26
C GLY A 58 0.60 -4.04 4.02
N GLN A 59 1.53 -3.15 3.66
CA GLN A 59 1.58 -1.80 4.24
C GLN A 59 0.30 -1.01 3.98
N LEU A 60 -0.26 -1.07 2.76
CA LEU A 60 -1.52 -0.40 2.44
C LEU A 60 -2.69 -0.95 3.25
N GLN A 61 -2.76 -2.26 3.46
CA GLN A 61 -3.80 -2.87 4.31
C GLN A 61 -3.72 -2.34 5.75
N ILE A 62 -2.52 -2.33 6.35
CA ILE A 62 -2.31 -1.80 7.71
C ILE A 62 -2.68 -0.31 7.78
N ILE A 63 -2.32 0.49 6.79
CA ILE A 63 -2.67 1.92 6.75
C ILE A 63 -4.19 2.11 6.69
N ASN A 64 -4.90 1.31 5.89
CA ASN A 64 -6.34 1.37 5.80
C ASN A 64 -7.02 0.96 7.11
N GLU A 65 -6.49 -0.05 7.80
CA GLU A 65 -6.95 -0.43 9.14
C GLU A 65 -6.75 0.72 10.14
N ILE A 66 -5.54 1.32 10.18
CA ILE A 66 -5.26 2.46 11.08
C ILE A 66 -6.22 3.62 10.79
N LYS A 67 -6.45 3.95 9.52
CA LYS A 67 -7.41 5.01 9.11
C LYS A 67 -8.85 4.69 9.48
N PHE A 68 -9.23 3.42 9.54
CA PHE A 68 -10.55 3.02 9.99
C PHE A 68 -10.72 3.23 11.51
N PHE A 69 -9.65 3.09 12.28
CA PHE A 69 -9.68 3.24 13.74
C PHE A 69 -9.48 4.67 14.27
N VAL A 70 -8.93 5.58 13.47
CA VAL A 70 -8.58 6.96 13.85
C VAL A 70 -9.62 7.95 13.37
#